data_AF-A0A2M7GJG9-F1
#
_entry.id   AF-A0A2M7GJG9-F1
#
_cell.length_a   1.000
_cell.length_b   1.000
_cell.length_c   1.000
_cell.angle_alpha   90.00
_cell.angle_beta   90.00
_cell.angle_gamma   90.00
#
_symmetry.space_group_name_H-M   'P 1'
#
loop_
_entity.id
_entity.type
_entity.pdbx_description
1 polymer ?
#
loop_
_entity_poly.entity_id
_entity_poly.type
_entity_poly.pdbx_seq_one_letter_code
_entity_poly.pdbx_strand_id
1 'polypeptide(L)'
;MTDPFLIAAILALLAATGLLVRWFVATASLRRDAREEYAGRLIDRAHTIEGVDEAGFVRIYVDGYAPRWTVYAAIALIAAILITAPAVMGLLGFWNWITGFVSASDVFAPGYYPWMFYMFFGLVGAWALCGFVAARFHHQRAPEGFNAALMRARGEPLDQVEIRRTRPKWARRASIIADGAPKNEGQ
;
A
#
# COMPACT_ATOMS: atom_id res chain seq x y z
N MET A 1 37.39 3.27 -3.24
CA MET A 1 36.30 4.25 -3.18
C MET A 1 34.99 3.47 -3.10
N THR A 2 34.17 3.71 -2.09
CA THR A 2 32.87 3.03 -1.92
C THR A 2 31.87 3.63 -2.89
N ASP A 3 31.26 2.78 -3.73
CA ASP A 3 30.22 3.22 -4.67
C ASP A 3 28.92 3.57 -3.91
N PRO A 4 28.45 4.82 -3.98
CA PRO A 4 27.25 5.25 -3.27
C PRO A 4 25.98 4.50 -3.71
N PHE A 5 25.89 4.05 -4.97
CA PHE A 5 24.76 3.26 -5.44
C PHE A 5 24.74 1.87 -4.82
N LEU A 6 25.92 1.26 -4.66
CA LEU A 6 26.05 -0.03 -3.98
C LEU A 6 25.65 0.08 -2.52
N ILE A 7 26.09 1.13 -1.82
CA ILE A 7 25.69 1.40 -0.43
C ILE A 7 24.16 1.56 -0.35
N ALA A 8 23.56 2.38 -1.21
CA ALA A 8 22.12 2.59 -1.23
C ALA A 8 21.34 1.29 -1.48
N ALA A 9 21.81 0.46 -2.42
CA ALA A 9 21.22 -0.84 -2.70
C ALA A 9 21.29 -1.79 -1.50
N ILE A 10 22.44 -1.87 -0.82
CA ILE A 10 22.61 -2.68 0.38
C ILE A 10 21.67 -2.21 1.50
N LEU A 11 21.59 -0.89 1.75
CA LEU A 11 20.69 -0.33 2.77
C LEU A 11 19.22 -0.63 2.44
N ALA A 12 18.83 -0.50 1.18
CA ALA A 12 17.48 -0.83 0.73
C ALA A 12 17.15 -2.33 0.89
N LEU A 13 18.10 -3.22 0.62
CA LEU A 13 17.94 -4.67 0.84
C LEU A 13 17.83 -5.03 2.32
N LEU A 14 18.62 -4.39 3.18
CA LEU A 14 18.53 -4.57 4.64
C LEU A 14 17.17 -4.09 5.16
N ALA A 15 16.70 -2.92 4.70
CA ALA A 15 15.39 -2.41 5.05
C ALA A 15 14.25 -3.34 4.56
N ALA A 16 14.32 -3.81 3.31
CA ALA A 16 13.36 -4.76 2.76
C ALA A 16 13.32 -6.07 3.57
N THR A 17 14.50 -6.60 3.91
CA THR A 17 14.62 -7.79 4.77
C THR A 17 13.98 -7.56 6.13
N GLY A 18 14.28 -6.44 6.79
CA GLY A 18 13.70 -6.09 8.08
C GLY A 18 12.17 -5.99 8.05
N LEU A 19 11.61 -5.42 6.98
CA LEU A 19 10.15 -5.34 6.76
C LEU A 19 9.50 -6.71 6.56
N LEU A 20 10.16 -7.61 5.82
CA LEU A 20 9.70 -8.99 5.62
C LEU A 20 9.79 -9.81 6.90
N VAL A 21 10.87 -9.67 7.68
CA VAL A 21 11.00 -10.30 9.00
C VAL A 21 9.89 -9.80 9.94
N ARG A 22 9.64 -8.49 9.98
CA ARG A 22 8.54 -7.90 10.77
C ARG A 22 7.19 -8.48 10.35
N TRP A 23 6.93 -8.58 9.04
CA TRP A 23 5.69 -9.18 8.52
C TRP A 23 5.54 -10.63 8.97
N PHE A 24 6.60 -11.42 8.86
CA PHE A 24 6.61 -12.82 9.21
C PHE A 24 6.33 -13.04 10.70
N VAL A 25 7.04 -12.31 11.57
CA VAL A 25 6.85 -12.38 13.04
C VAL A 25 5.43 -11.94 13.44
N ALA A 26 4.94 -10.83 12.89
CA ALA A 26 3.59 -10.36 13.18
C ALA A 26 2.53 -11.38 12.73
N THR A 27 2.70 -11.97 11.55
CA THR A 27 1.77 -12.99 11.01
C THR A 27 1.80 -14.27 11.85
N ALA A 28 2.97 -14.68 12.33
CA ALA A 28 3.10 -15.83 13.22
C ALA A 28 2.40 -15.59 14.57
N SER A 29 2.57 -14.40 15.16
CA SER A 29 1.83 -14.01 16.38
C SER A 29 0.33 -14.01 16.15
N LEU A 30 -0.15 -13.36 15.09
CA LEU A 30 -1.57 -13.27 14.77
C LEU A 30 -2.22 -14.65 14.58
N ARG A 31 -1.49 -15.63 14.03
CA ARG A 31 -2.00 -17.01 13.92
C ARG A 31 -2.21 -17.65 15.28
N ARG A 32 -1.31 -17.43 16.24
CA ARG A 32 -1.48 -17.95 17.61
C ARG A 32 -2.67 -17.26 18.27
N ASP A 33 -2.70 -15.93 18.22
CA ASP A 33 -3.74 -15.12 18.84
C ASP A 33 -5.13 -15.47 18.25
N ALA A 34 -5.21 -15.75 16.95
CA ALA A 34 -6.45 -16.19 16.29
C ALA A 34 -6.96 -17.56 16.77
N ARG A 35 -6.07 -18.51 17.05
CA ARG A 35 -6.46 -19.83 17.59
C ARG A 35 -6.97 -19.71 19.02
N GLU A 36 -6.30 -18.89 19.84
CA GLU A 36 -6.72 -18.59 21.20
C GLU A 36 -8.09 -17.91 21.22
N GLU A 37 -8.31 -16.92 20.35
CA GLU A 37 -9.60 -16.23 20.18
C GLU A 37 -10.70 -17.20 19.70
N TYR A 38 -10.40 -18.12 18.77
CA TYR A 38 -11.35 -19.13 18.32
C TYR A 38 -11.75 -20.09 19.46
N ALA A 39 -10.76 -20.59 20.21
CA ALA A 39 -11.00 -21.45 21.37
C ALA A 39 -11.83 -20.74 22.45
N GLY A 40 -11.55 -19.46 22.73
CA GLY A 40 -12.34 -18.65 23.65
C GLY A 40 -13.78 -18.43 23.16
N ARG A 41 -13.97 -18.20 21.85
CA ARG A 41 -15.30 -18.04 21.26
C ARG A 41 -16.13 -19.32 21.30
N LEU A 42 -15.52 -20.50 21.20
CA LEU A 42 -16.24 -21.76 21.37
C LEU A 42 -16.87 -21.89 22.76
N ILE A 43 -16.24 -21.31 23.79
CA ILE A 43 -16.72 -21.36 25.18
C ILE A 43 -17.77 -20.28 25.43
N ASP A 44 -17.46 -19.02 25.12
CA ASP A 44 -18.28 -17.88 25.57
C ASP A 44 -19.30 -17.40 24.52
N ARG A 45 -19.00 -17.58 23.22
CA ARG A 45 -19.67 -16.87 22.11
C ARG A 45 -19.77 -17.73 20.85
N ALA A 46 -20.19 -18.98 21.00
CA ALA A 46 -20.19 -19.97 19.92
C ALA A 46 -20.98 -19.52 18.68
N HIS A 47 -22.08 -18.79 18.87
CA HIS A 47 -22.89 -18.21 17.79
C HIS A 47 -22.08 -17.32 16.83
N THR A 48 -21.02 -16.65 17.30
CA THR A 48 -20.22 -15.72 16.48
C THR A 48 -19.34 -16.41 15.43
N ILE A 49 -19.13 -17.71 15.56
CA ILE A 49 -18.26 -18.54 14.70
C ILE A 49 -19.00 -19.75 14.12
N GLU A 50 -20.32 -19.78 14.26
CA GLU A 50 -21.15 -20.90 13.81
C GLU A 50 -20.98 -21.15 12.30
N GLY A 51 -20.64 -22.38 11.93
CA GLY A 51 -20.40 -22.76 10.53
C GLY A 51 -19.01 -22.40 9.98
N VAL A 52 -18.14 -21.80 10.80
CA VAL A 52 -16.75 -21.48 10.41
C VAL A 52 -15.80 -22.40 11.16
N ASP A 53 -14.95 -23.11 10.43
CA ASP A 53 -13.90 -23.94 11.01
C ASP A 53 -12.73 -23.09 11.55
N GLU A 54 -11.92 -23.68 12.41
CA GLU A 54 -10.75 -22.99 12.99
C GLU A 54 -9.81 -22.47 11.90
N ALA A 55 -9.57 -23.26 10.85
CA ALA A 55 -8.68 -22.87 9.76
C ALA A 55 -9.24 -21.66 8.97
N GLY A 56 -10.54 -21.65 8.68
CA GLY A 56 -11.23 -20.53 8.07
C GLY A 56 -11.19 -19.28 8.93
N PHE A 57 -11.44 -19.41 10.25
CA PHE A 57 -11.37 -18.29 11.19
C PHE A 57 -9.96 -17.69 11.26
N VAL A 58 -8.93 -18.52 11.42
CA VAL A 58 -7.53 -18.08 11.49
C VAL A 58 -7.12 -17.35 10.21
N ARG A 59 -7.52 -17.85 9.04
CA ARG A 59 -7.26 -17.19 7.76
C ARG A 59 -7.90 -15.79 7.72
N ILE A 60 -9.19 -15.70 8.02
CA ILE A 60 -9.95 -14.44 8.02
C ILE A 60 -9.35 -13.43 9.01
N TYR A 61 -8.96 -13.89 10.20
CA TYR A 61 -8.33 -13.08 11.23
C TYR A 61 -6.99 -12.51 10.76
N VAL A 62 -6.12 -13.37 10.23
CA VAL A 62 -4.80 -12.96 9.73
C VAL A 62 -4.94 -12.00 8.54
N ASP A 63 -5.84 -12.27 7.60
CA ASP A 63 -6.05 -11.41 6.43
C ASP A 63 -6.56 -10.01 6.82
N GLY A 64 -7.39 -9.92 7.87
CA GLY A 64 -7.92 -8.67 8.39
C GLY A 64 -6.90 -7.83 9.17
N TYR A 65 -5.96 -8.45 9.87
CA TYR A 65 -5.07 -7.76 10.83
C TYR A 65 -3.58 -7.76 10.48
N ALA A 66 -3.13 -8.54 9.48
CA ALA A 66 -1.72 -8.60 9.11
C ALA A 66 -1.19 -7.22 8.65
N PRO A 67 0.06 -6.84 8.98
CA PRO A 67 0.64 -5.57 8.57
C PRO A 67 1.07 -5.60 7.09
N ARG A 68 0.10 -5.66 6.17
CA ARG A 68 0.33 -5.89 4.73
C ARG A 68 1.27 -4.86 4.09
N TRP A 69 1.24 -3.63 4.59
CA TRP A 69 2.05 -2.52 4.08
C TRP A 69 3.55 -2.83 4.09
N THR A 70 4.05 -3.65 5.02
CA THR A 70 5.48 -3.98 5.10
C THR A 70 5.94 -4.79 3.89
N VAL A 71 5.10 -5.71 3.40
CA VAL A 71 5.38 -6.50 2.19
C VAL A 71 5.42 -5.61 0.96
N TYR A 72 4.43 -4.73 0.80
CA TYR A 72 4.40 -3.80 -0.34
C TYR A 72 5.56 -2.80 -0.31
N ALA A 73 5.95 -2.31 0.88
CA ALA A 73 7.13 -1.46 1.03
C ALA A 73 8.43 -2.21 0.68
N ALA A 74 8.59 -3.46 1.13
CA ALA A 74 9.73 -4.28 0.76
C ALA A 74 9.80 -4.54 -0.75
N ILE A 75 8.66 -4.86 -1.38
CA ILE A 75 8.55 -5.04 -2.83
C ILE A 75 8.93 -3.74 -3.56
N ALA A 76 8.46 -2.58 -3.10
CA ALA A 76 8.80 -1.30 -3.70
C ALA A 76 10.32 -1.02 -3.67
N LEU A 77 10.98 -1.31 -2.54
CA LEU A 77 12.44 -1.16 -2.41
C LEU A 77 13.20 -2.10 -3.36
N ILE A 78 12.82 -3.37 -3.40
CA ILE A 78 13.43 -4.35 -4.31
C ILE A 78 13.21 -3.94 -5.77
N ALA A 79 12.00 -3.52 -6.12
CA ALA A 79 11.68 -3.04 -7.46
C ALA A 79 12.49 -1.79 -7.84
N ALA A 80 12.70 -0.86 -6.91
CA ALA A 80 13.53 0.33 -7.14
C ALA A 80 15.00 -0.03 -7.45
N ILE A 81 15.56 -1.05 -6.78
CA ILE A 81 16.90 -1.56 -7.09
C ILE A 81 16.92 -2.17 -8.49
N LEU A 82 15.99 -3.09 -8.77
CA LEU A 82 15.94 -3.82 -10.04
C LEU A 82 15.68 -2.89 -11.23
N ILE A 83 14.87 -1.84 -11.06
CA ILE A 83 14.57 -0.90 -12.14
C ILE A 83 15.70 0.10 -12.38
N THR A 84 16.68 0.24 -11.48
CA THR A 84 17.70 1.29 -11.60
C THR A 84 18.52 1.16 -12.89
N ALA A 85 19.03 -0.02 -13.22
CA ALA A 85 19.78 -0.23 -14.46
C ALA A 85 18.95 0.03 -15.73
N PRO A 86 17.76 -0.57 -15.92
CA PRO A 86 16.93 -0.26 -17.09
C PRO A 86 16.40 1.17 -17.11
N ALA A 87 16.15 1.80 -15.96
CA ALA A 87 15.76 3.21 -15.89
C ALA A 87 16.89 4.11 -16.39
N VAL A 88 18.14 3.88 -15.96
CA VAL A 88 19.30 4.64 -16.46
C VAL A 88 19.47 4.47 -17.96
N MET A 89 19.40 3.24 -18.48
CA MET A 89 19.48 2.99 -19.93
C MET A 89 18.35 3.69 -20.70
N GLY A 90 17.12 3.59 -20.19
CA GLY A 90 15.95 4.24 -20.79
C GLY A 90 16.05 5.77 -20.77
N LEU A 91 16.54 6.35 -19.67
CA LEU A 91 16.73 7.79 -19.54
C LEU A 91 17.80 8.29 -20.50
N LEU A 92 18.93 7.59 -20.63
CA LEU A 92 19.99 7.94 -21.59
C LEU A 92 19.47 7.86 -23.03
N GLY A 93 18.75 6.78 -23.37
CA GLY A 93 18.14 6.62 -24.70
C GLY A 93 17.13 7.72 -25.01
N PHE A 94 16.23 8.02 -24.08
CA PHE A 94 15.23 9.07 -24.24
C PHE A 94 15.85 10.46 -24.35
N TRP A 95 16.90 10.75 -23.57
CA TRP A 95 17.62 12.02 -23.67
C TRP A 95 18.24 12.22 -25.05
N ASN A 96 18.96 11.23 -25.56
CA ASN A 96 19.59 11.31 -26.89
C ASN A 96 18.54 11.48 -27.99
N TRP A 97 17.40 10.80 -27.84
CA TRP A 97 16.29 10.95 -28.78
C TRP A 97 15.70 12.36 -28.78
N ILE A 98 15.38 12.91 -27.60
CA ILE A 98 14.74 14.23 -27.52
C ILE A 98 15.67 15.37 -27.93
N THR A 99 16.95 15.33 -27.54
CA THR A 99 17.92 16.37 -27.91
C THR A 99 18.27 16.33 -29.39
N GLY A 100 18.37 15.14 -29.99
CA GLY A 100 18.51 14.97 -31.43
C GLY A 100 17.29 15.48 -32.19
N PHE A 101 16.09 15.18 -31.70
CA PHE A 101 14.83 15.62 -32.31
C PHE A 101 14.69 17.14 -32.35
N VAL A 102 15.08 17.83 -31.27
CA VAL A 102 14.98 19.31 -31.20
C VAL A 102 16.23 20.03 -31.71
N SER A 103 17.24 19.31 -32.21
CA SER A 103 18.55 19.88 -32.58
C SER A 103 19.11 20.78 -31.46
N ALA A 104 19.10 20.25 -30.23
CA ALA A 104 19.51 20.98 -29.04
C ALA A 104 20.97 21.43 -29.15
N SER A 105 21.27 22.60 -28.57
CA SER A 105 22.64 23.12 -28.49
C SER A 105 23.50 22.37 -27.47
N ASP A 106 24.81 22.63 -27.48
CA ASP A 106 25.80 21.94 -26.64
C ASP A 106 25.57 22.07 -25.13
N VAL A 107 24.77 23.05 -24.68
CA VAL A 107 24.39 23.20 -23.27
C VAL A 107 23.53 22.03 -22.76
N PHE A 108 23.01 21.19 -23.65
CA PHE A 108 22.26 19.97 -23.34
C PHE A 108 23.12 18.70 -23.44
N ALA A 109 24.42 18.82 -23.69
CA ALA A 109 25.32 17.68 -23.72
C ALA A 109 25.42 16.99 -22.34
N PRO A 110 25.76 15.68 -22.30
CA PRO A 110 26.00 14.98 -21.05
C PRO A 110 27.03 15.71 -20.17
N GLY A 111 26.72 15.84 -18.88
CA GLY A 111 27.56 16.54 -17.90
C GLY A 111 27.19 18.01 -17.64
N TYR A 112 26.35 18.62 -18.48
CA TYR A 112 25.79 19.95 -18.20
C TYR A 112 24.53 19.88 -17.32
N TYR A 113 24.16 21.02 -16.71
CA TYR A 113 23.04 21.09 -15.77
C TYR A 113 21.71 20.51 -16.28
N PRO A 114 21.24 20.81 -17.52
CA PRO A 114 19.98 20.24 -18.00
C PRO A 114 19.97 18.71 -17.99
N TRP A 115 21.08 18.09 -18.42
CA TRP A 115 21.24 16.65 -18.40
C TRP A 115 21.28 16.11 -16.96
N MET A 116 22.02 16.77 -16.05
CA MET A 116 22.09 16.34 -14.64
C MET A 116 20.72 16.39 -13.95
N PHE A 117 19.95 17.46 -14.16
CA PHE A 117 18.59 17.58 -13.61
C PHE A 117 17.66 16.52 -14.19
N TYR A 118 17.72 16.32 -15.51
CA TYR A 118 16.93 15.29 -16.17
C TYR A 118 17.24 13.89 -15.63
N MET A 119 18.51 13.52 -15.52
CA MET A 119 18.91 12.20 -14.99
C MET A 119 18.49 12.03 -13.54
N PHE A 120 18.67 13.07 -12.71
CA PHE A 120 18.28 13.04 -11.31
C PHE A 120 16.77 12.87 -11.14
N PHE A 121 15.96 13.76 -11.73
CA PHE A 121 14.50 13.70 -11.60
C PHE A 121 13.89 12.52 -12.33
N GLY A 122 14.47 12.11 -13.45
CA GLY A 122 14.07 10.90 -14.16
C GLY A 122 14.26 9.65 -13.30
N LEU A 123 15.40 9.53 -12.62
CA LEU A 123 15.67 8.38 -11.75
C LEU A 123 14.78 8.41 -10.49
N VAL A 124 14.63 9.58 -9.86
CA VAL A 124 13.67 9.76 -8.76
C VAL A 124 12.25 9.41 -9.19
N GLY A 125 11.84 9.81 -10.40
CA GLY A 125 10.55 9.48 -10.99
C GLY A 125 10.36 7.97 -11.18
N ALA A 126 11.38 7.26 -11.64
CA ALA A 126 11.34 5.80 -11.77
C ALA A 126 11.14 5.09 -10.41
N TRP A 127 11.83 5.54 -9.37
CA TRP A 127 11.64 5.00 -8.02
C TRP A 127 10.26 5.36 -7.43
N ALA A 128 9.79 6.60 -7.65
CA ALA A 128 8.46 7.02 -7.26
C ALA A 128 7.37 6.19 -7.94
N LEU A 129 7.57 5.81 -9.21
CA LEU A 129 6.66 4.91 -9.93
C LEU A 129 6.58 3.53 -9.26
N CYS A 130 7.71 2.95 -8.83
CA CYS A 130 7.70 1.69 -8.06
C CYS A 130 6.87 1.81 -6.78
N GLY A 131 7.06 2.90 -6.02
CA GLY A 131 6.29 3.19 -4.82
C GLY A 131 4.80 3.36 -5.11
N PHE A 132 4.45 4.11 -6.17
CA PHE A 132 3.07 4.30 -6.62
C PHE A 132 2.41 2.98 -7.00
N VAL A 133 3.07 2.13 -7.78
CA VAL A 133 2.55 0.82 -8.19
C VAL A 133 2.32 -0.08 -6.98
N ALA A 134 3.29 -0.14 -6.05
CA ALA A 134 3.12 -0.89 -4.81
C ALA A 134 1.96 -0.38 -3.95
N ALA A 135 1.83 0.93 -3.77
CA ALA A 135 0.73 1.55 -3.05
C ALA A 135 -0.62 1.30 -3.74
N ARG A 136 -0.67 1.39 -5.07
CA ARG A 136 -1.86 1.08 -5.88
C ARG A 136 -2.32 -0.34 -5.63
N PHE A 137 -1.43 -1.32 -5.70
CA PHE A 137 -1.77 -2.72 -5.44
C PHE A 137 -2.16 -2.96 -3.98
N HIS A 138 -1.49 -2.31 -3.02
CA HIS A 138 -1.88 -2.38 -1.61
C HIS A 138 -3.34 -1.95 -1.41
N HIS A 139 -3.75 -0.84 -2.00
CA HIS A 139 -5.12 -0.35 -1.89
C HIS A 139 -6.14 -1.15 -2.71
N GLN A 140 -5.79 -1.63 -3.91
CA GLN A 140 -6.68 -2.48 -4.73
C GLN A 140 -6.95 -3.84 -4.11
N ARG A 141 -5.95 -4.42 -3.44
CA ARG A 141 -6.03 -5.75 -2.82
C ARG A 141 -6.36 -5.65 -1.34
N ALA A 142 -6.87 -4.51 -0.87
CA ALA A 142 -7.27 -4.33 0.52
C ALA A 142 -8.27 -5.42 0.89
N PRO A 143 -8.05 -6.12 2.02
CA PRO A 143 -8.93 -7.21 2.40
C PRO A 143 -10.26 -6.58 2.81
N GLU A 144 -11.32 -7.35 2.69
CA GLU A 144 -12.54 -6.98 3.39
C GLU A 144 -12.30 -6.91 4.92
N GLY A 145 -13.13 -6.15 5.62
CA GLY A 145 -13.04 -6.09 7.08
C GLY A 145 -13.35 -7.43 7.72
N PHE A 146 -12.67 -7.74 8.83
CA PHE A 146 -12.81 -9.01 9.56
C PHE A 146 -14.27 -9.43 9.80
N ASN A 147 -15.12 -8.52 10.28
CA ASN A 147 -16.53 -8.82 10.54
C ASN A 147 -17.30 -9.17 9.26
N ALA A 148 -17.06 -8.47 8.16
CA ALA A 148 -17.71 -8.76 6.88
C ALA A 148 -17.25 -10.10 6.30
N ALA A 149 -15.95 -10.41 6.40
CA ALA A 149 -15.41 -11.72 6.02
C ALA A 149 -16.03 -12.85 6.86
N LEU A 150 -16.11 -12.65 8.17
CA LEU A 150 -16.65 -13.64 9.10
C LEU A 150 -18.13 -13.88 8.83
N MET A 151 -18.94 -12.83 8.63
CA MET A 151 -20.35 -12.97 8.25
C MET A 151 -20.53 -13.71 6.92
N ARG A 152 -19.71 -13.39 5.91
CA ARG A 152 -19.75 -14.13 4.64
C ARG A 152 -19.41 -15.60 4.85
N ALA A 153 -18.40 -15.91 5.65
CA ALA A 153 -18.01 -17.28 5.95
C ALA A 153 -19.13 -18.06 6.66
N ARG A 154 -19.96 -17.37 7.46
CA ARG A 154 -21.15 -17.92 8.12
C ARG A 154 -22.38 -18.03 7.21
N GLY A 155 -22.32 -17.50 5.99
CA GLY A 155 -23.46 -17.45 5.07
C GLY A 155 -24.50 -16.38 5.43
N GLU A 156 -24.17 -15.44 6.31
CA GLU A 156 -25.06 -14.34 6.67
C GLU A 156 -25.08 -13.27 5.55
N PRO A 157 -26.25 -12.67 5.27
CA PRO A 157 -26.35 -11.67 4.23
C PRO A 157 -25.64 -10.37 4.68
N LEU A 158 -24.83 -9.82 3.77
CA LEU A 158 -23.90 -8.70 4.03
C LEU A 158 -24.57 -7.32 4.04
N ASP A 159 -25.84 -7.26 3.63
CA ASP A 159 -26.72 -6.10 3.66
C ASP A 159 -26.97 -5.56 5.08
N GLN A 160 -26.77 -6.38 6.12
CA GLN A 160 -26.88 -5.96 7.51
C GLN A 160 -25.63 -5.27 8.07
N VAL A 161 -24.47 -5.37 7.39
CA VAL A 161 -23.27 -4.62 7.78
C VAL A 161 -23.33 -3.26 7.10
N GLU A 162 -23.97 -2.29 7.75
CA GLU A 162 -23.68 -0.89 7.44
C GLU A 162 -22.16 -0.69 7.57
N ILE A 163 -21.46 -0.64 6.42
CA ILE A 163 -20.10 -0.13 6.38
C ILE A 163 -20.24 1.35 6.73
N ARG A 164 -20.27 1.66 8.03
CA ARG A 164 -20.39 3.00 8.55
C ARG A 164 -19.12 3.73 8.19
N ARG A 165 -19.07 4.26 6.97
CA ARG A 165 -18.01 5.15 6.51
C ARG A 165 -18.11 6.37 7.40
N THR A 166 -17.23 6.46 8.40
CA THR A 166 -17.13 7.64 9.25
C THR A 166 -16.99 8.84 8.33
N ARG A 167 -18.03 9.69 8.25
CA ARG A 167 -18.00 10.87 7.39
C ARG A 167 -16.76 11.69 7.74
N PRO A 168 -15.96 12.12 6.75
CA PRO A 168 -14.79 12.95 7.01
C PRO A 168 -15.21 14.21 7.78
N LYS A 169 -14.32 14.74 8.63
CA LYS A 169 -14.66 15.82 9.60
C LYS A 169 -15.30 17.04 8.93
N TRP A 170 -14.90 17.36 7.69
CA TRP A 170 -15.48 18.46 6.91
C TRP A 170 -16.93 18.20 6.47
N ALA A 171 -17.27 16.98 6.09
CA ALA A 171 -18.64 16.59 5.70
C ALA A 171 -19.61 16.57 6.90
N ARG A 172 -19.09 16.32 8.11
CA ARG A 172 -19.85 16.46 9.36
C ARG A 172 -20.15 17.91 9.71
N ARG A 173 -19.23 18.84 9.42
CA ARG A 173 -19.47 20.28 9.62
C ARG A 173 -20.51 20.82 8.63
N ALA A 174 -20.45 20.37 7.36
CA ALA A 174 -21.40 20.77 6.34
C ALA A 174 -22.85 20.35 6.65
N SER A 175 -23.07 19.16 7.21
CA SER A 175 -24.42 18.73 7.60
C SER A 175 -24.98 19.54 8.76
N ILE A 176 -24.15 19.90 9.74
CA ILE A 176 -24.58 20.76 10.87
C ILE A 176 -25.00 22.15 10.37
N ILE A 177 -24.31 22.69 9.36
CA ILE A 177 -24.66 23.98 8.73
C ILE A 177 -25.97 23.85 7.95
N ALA A 178 -26.19 22.73 7.24
CA ALA A 178 -27.42 22.47 6.50
C ALA A 178 -28.62 22.23 7.43
N ASP A 179 -28.43 21.51 8.55
CA ASP A 179 -29.46 21.22 9.55
C ASP A 179 -29.79 22.43 10.44
N GLY A 180 -28.84 23.38 10.56
CA GLY A 180 -29.02 24.66 11.24
C GLY A 180 -29.47 25.81 10.34
N ALA A 181 -29.62 25.58 9.03
CA ALA A 181 -30.18 26.58 8.12
C ALA A 181 -31.70 26.62 8.31
N PRO A 182 -32.32 27.80 8.48
CA PRO A 182 -33.77 27.90 8.53
C PRO A 182 -34.33 27.32 7.24
N LYS A 183 -35.19 26.30 7.35
CA LYS A 183 -36.01 25.86 6.22
C LYS A 183 -36.86 27.06 5.82
N ASN A 184 -36.56 27.67 4.68
CA ASN A 184 -37.45 28.63 4.06
C ASN A 184 -38.70 27.88 3.60
N GLU A 185 -39.63 27.69 4.54
CA GLU A 185 -41.03 27.44 4.24
C GLU A 185 -41.62 28.76 3.75
N GLY A 186 -41.77 28.88 2.43
CA GLY A 186 -42.54 29.94 1.81
C GLY A 186 -41.73 30.87 0.90
N GLN A 187 -41.74 30.56 -0.39
CA GLN A 187 -42.38 31.38 -1.43
C GLN A 187 -42.67 30.53 -2.66
#